data_AF-A0A1V8U6R0-F1
#
_entry.id   AF-A0A1V8U6R0-F1
#
_cell.length_a   1.000
_cell.length_b   1.000
_cell.length_c   1.000
_cell.angle_alpha   90.00
_cell.angle_beta   90.00
_cell.angle_gamma   90.00
#
_symmetry.space_group_name_H-M   'P 1'
#
loop_
_entity.id
_entity.type
_entity.pdbx_description
1 polymer ?
#
loop_
_entity_poly.entity_id
_entity_poly.type
_entity_poly.pdbx_seq_one_letter_code
_entity_poly.pdbx_strand_id
1 'polypeptide(L)'
;MKHHGHPYSIRLALLSLFEHPTPTLPQRRAFHDYFVTHLPSSSLAPDKAGQHPKSSSATSKAPTKPTSPARDTTIVRIPLKSAHHHFGASTSRGSRPYNEDTFQAGTIELPAFALPRPKNLTRSPTSGAITDLRAANSESGDPQVFYFGVFDGHGGQECSEFLRERLHGYVEEAGVLFGMESSLRKRKDGEEGGSGEGGVMGEMDAEDLQKSLVGEWKETVGGYFKRFRPEWFPAVARRRSSDEGGSEGEVDNSSVQTVLSYAFLKADLDFTKAQASKHTETASGGKTAPTTSLDDPVLSDRPLGENDMLFDDSRPASQNLSHRLPARGASPNLATPIGGPKRFKGGSTASIALISTPTPTPFWNPASPSTLIVAHVGDTRILLCRTSDGKAVPLTTDHHPSAPIEATRLRRYAATFVTDSFGEERVLGLANTRAFGDIASKRIGVSAEPQLTLTQLAPAEHSFLVLISDGVSGHLSDQEVVDVVKEAKTPEMAAKELVKFAVDVKSEDADNATALVVRLGGWERRSEGGGGSIGTKEQRVWRLNDAMDPRRGRQ
;
A
#
# COMPACT_ATOMS: atom_id res chain seq x y z
N MET A 1 1.99 -40.47 -11.16
CA MET A 1 3.36 -40.23 -10.67
C MET A 1 3.39 -40.47 -9.17
N LYS A 2 4.50 -40.98 -8.61
CA LYS A 2 4.60 -41.34 -7.17
C LYS A 2 4.67 -40.08 -6.31
N HIS A 3 3.77 -39.94 -5.34
CA HIS A 3 3.82 -38.89 -4.32
C HIS A 3 4.99 -39.15 -3.37
N HIS A 4 5.99 -38.27 -3.37
CA HIS A 4 7.01 -38.19 -2.33
C HIS A 4 6.53 -37.16 -1.31
N GLY A 5 6.31 -37.58 -0.06
CA GLY A 5 5.63 -36.84 1.02
C GLY A 5 6.38 -35.63 1.58
N HIS A 6 6.89 -34.74 0.73
CA HIS A 6 7.28 -33.39 1.11
C HIS A 6 6.12 -32.44 0.80
N PRO A 7 5.80 -31.46 1.68
CA PRO A 7 4.84 -30.42 1.32
C PRO A 7 5.37 -29.68 0.08
N TYR A 8 4.62 -29.75 -1.01
CA TYR A 8 4.96 -29.10 -2.27
C TYR A 8 5.05 -27.59 -2.02
N SER A 9 6.26 -27.05 -2.06
CA SER A 9 6.50 -25.62 -1.95
C SER A 9 6.34 -25.01 -3.33
N ILE A 10 5.22 -24.33 -3.56
CA ILE A 10 4.92 -23.52 -4.76
C ILE A 10 6.12 -22.62 -5.12
N ARG A 11 6.87 -22.18 -4.11
CA ARG A 11 8.06 -21.37 -4.23
C ARG A 11 9.27 -22.13 -4.81
N LEU A 12 9.46 -23.40 -4.46
CA LEU A 12 10.53 -24.23 -5.04
C LEU A 12 10.22 -24.55 -6.51
N ALA A 13 8.95 -24.68 -6.87
CA ALA A 13 8.52 -24.82 -8.26
C ALA A 13 8.75 -23.53 -9.07
N LEU A 14 8.53 -22.35 -8.48
CA LEU A 14 8.94 -21.08 -9.08
C LEU A 14 10.48 -21.02 -9.24
N LEU A 15 11.25 -21.34 -8.19
CA LEU A 15 12.73 -21.31 -8.25
C LEU A 15 13.30 -22.27 -9.30
N SER A 16 12.72 -23.47 -9.49
CA SER A 16 13.19 -24.44 -10.49
C SER A 16 12.90 -24.02 -11.94
N LEU A 17 11.82 -23.27 -12.19
CA LEU A 17 11.57 -22.62 -13.48
C LEU A 17 12.61 -21.55 -13.84
N PHE A 18 13.32 -21.00 -12.85
CA PHE A 18 14.32 -19.95 -13.03
C PHE A 18 15.78 -20.45 -13.11
N GLU A 19 16.05 -21.75 -12.94
CA GLU A 19 17.40 -22.33 -12.96
C GLU A 19 17.85 -22.90 -14.33
N HIS A 20 16.99 -22.96 -15.34
CA HIS A 20 17.37 -23.46 -16.67
C HIS A 20 17.72 -22.34 -17.67
N PRO A 21 18.86 -22.42 -18.37
CA PRO A 21 19.30 -21.37 -19.28
C PRO A 21 18.69 -21.55 -20.69
N THR A 22 17.75 -20.68 -21.08
CA THR A 22 17.50 -20.03 -22.41
C THR A 22 16.02 -19.93 -22.82
N PRO A 23 15.56 -18.91 -23.58
CA PRO A 23 16.11 -17.56 -23.81
C PRO A 23 15.31 -16.47 -23.06
N THR A 24 16.02 -15.62 -22.32
CA THR A 24 15.66 -14.28 -21.82
C THR A 24 14.18 -14.01 -21.48
N LEU A 25 13.72 -14.48 -20.32
CA LEU A 25 12.67 -13.82 -19.55
C LEU A 25 13.34 -13.02 -18.41
N PRO A 26 12.95 -11.75 -18.19
CA PRO A 26 13.76 -10.78 -17.45
C PRO A 26 13.86 -11.11 -15.95
N GLN A 27 15.06 -10.92 -15.39
CA GLN A 27 15.35 -10.95 -13.95
C GLN A 27 14.24 -10.26 -13.14
N ARG A 28 13.77 -10.93 -12.08
CA ARG A 28 12.84 -10.39 -11.07
C ARG A 28 13.27 -8.97 -10.68
N ARG A 29 12.48 -7.96 -11.08
CA ARG A 29 12.82 -6.56 -10.83
C ARG A 29 12.29 -6.12 -9.49
N ALA A 30 12.96 -5.10 -8.98
CA ALA A 30 12.86 -4.68 -7.61
C ALA A 30 11.72 -3.68 -7.40
N PHE A 31 11.16 -3.63 -6.19
CA PHE A 31 10.55 -2.39 -5.70
C PHE A 31 11.55 -1.24 -5.86
N HIS A 32 11.16 -0.18 -6.57
CA HIS A 32 12.05 0.95 -6.80
C HIS A 32 11.61 2.14 -5.96
N ASP A 33 12.54 2.71 -5.19
CA ASP A 33 12.35 3.97 -4.47
C ASP A 33 12.57 5.20 -5.37
N TYR A 34 12.63 4.98 -6.68
CA TYR A 34 12.73 5.98 -7.73
C TYR A 34 11.67 5.72 -8.80
N PHE A 35 11.38 6.76 -9.59
CA PHE A 35 10.58 6.64 -10.80
C PHE A 35 11.41 7.06 -12.01
N VAL A 36 11.01 6.58 -13.18
CA VAL A 36 11.71 6.86 -14.43
C VAL A 36 10.88 7.80 -15.29
N THR A 37 11.49 8.91 -15.71
CA THR A 37 10.86 9.93 -16.56
C THR A 37 11.78 10.35 -17.70
N HIS A 38 11.22 10.82 -18.82
CA HIS A 38 12.01 11.41 -19.89
C HIS A 38 12.07 12.93 -19.72
N LEU A 39 13.27 13.47 -19.58
CA LEU A 39 13.51 14.91 -19.59
C LEU A 39 14.02 15.34 -20.96
N PRO A 40 13.60 16.51 -21.49
CA PRO A 40 14.22 17.09 -22.67
C PRO A 40 15.72 17.32 -22.41
N SER A 41 16.60 16.94 -23.35
CA SER A 41 18.06 17.01 -23.16
C SER A 41 18.59 18.44 -22.89
N SER A 42 17.78 19.49 -23.10
CA SER A 42 18.10 20.88 -22.76
C SER A 42 18.03 21.21 -21.27
N SER A 43 17.42 20.35 -20.44
CA SER A 43 17.22 20.59 -19.00
C SER A 43 18.37 20.09 -18.11
N LEU A 44 19.42 19.50 -18.69
CA LEU A 44 20.55 18.90 -17.97
C LEU A 44 21.83 19.76 -17.97
N ALA A 45 21.81 20.95 -18.58
CA ALA A 45 22.96 21.84 -18.56
C ALA A 45 22.95 22.72 -17.28
N PRO A 46 24.01 22.74 -16.46
CA PRO A 46 24.12 23.72 -15.38
C PRO A 46 24.24 25.11 -16.00
N ASP A 47 23.43 26.06 -15.54
CA ASP A 47 23.49 27.47 -15.94
C ASP A 47 24.93 27.99 -15.77
N LYS A 48 25.65 28.17 -16.89
CA LYS A 48 26.82 29.04 -16.91
C LYS A 48 26.30 30.47 -16.98
N ALA A 49 26.48 31.19 -15.88
CA ALA A 49 26.23 32.61 -15.78
C ALA A 49 26.93 33.38 -16.91
N GLY A 50 26.17 34.28 -17.55
CA GLY A 50 26.67 35.44 -18.28
C GLY A 50 26.74 35.30 -19.79
N GLN A 51 25.81 35.94 -20.50
CA GLN A 51 26.11 37.04 -21.44
C GLN A 51 24.82 37.58 -22.07
N HIS A 52 24.60 38.88 -21.95
CA HIS A 52 23.57 39.64 -22.68
C HIS A 52 23.76 39.53 -24.20
N PRO A 53 22.68 39.46 -25.01
CA PRO A 53 22.79 39.77 -26.43
C PRO A 53 22.48 41.26 -26.67
N LYS A 54 23.47 41.95 -27.23
CA LYS A 54 23.33 43.28 -27.85
C LYS A 54 22.53 43.17 -29.15
N SER A 55 21.82 44.25 -29.46
CA SER A 55 21.12 44.50 -30.71
C SER A 55 22.07 44.68 -31.90
N SER A 56 21.70 44.11 -33.05
CA SER A 56 21.98 44.68 -34.38
C SER A 56 21.04 44.08 -35.43
N SER A 57 20.77 44.88 -36.45
CA SER A 57 19.68 44.76 -37.41
C SER A 57 20.09 44.18 -38.77
N ALA A 58 19.07 43.64 -39.46
CA ALA A 58 18.88 43.48 -40.92
C ALA A 58 19.67 42.40 -41.70
N THR A 59 18.97 41.40 -42.28
CA THR A 59 18.54 41.37 -43.69
C THR A 59 17.81 40.05 -44.05
N SER A 60 16.94 40.15 -45.05
CA SER A 60 15.94 39.19 -45.55
C SER A 60 16.43 37.83 -46.07
N LYS A 61 15.70 36.74 -45.78
CA LYS A 61 15.48 35.58 -46.68
C LYS A 61 14.26 34.74 -46.22
N ALA A 62 13.55 34.18 -47.20
CA ALA A 62 12.21 33.54 -47.16
C ALA A 62 12.05 32.34 -46.18
N PRO A 63 10.81 31.95 -45.79
CA PRO A 63 10.60 30.94 -44.76
C PRO A 63 10.77 29.53 -45.33
N THR A 64 11.88 28.88 -45.01
CA THR A 64 11.99 27.42 -45.06
C THR A 64 11.21 26.83 -43.89
N LYS A 65 10.27 25.92 -44.16
CA LYS A 65 9.54 25.13 -43.16
C LYS A 65 10.51 24.59 -42.09
N PRO A 66 10.27 24.80 -40.78
CA PRO A 66 11.06 24.13 -39.77
C PRO A 66 10.64 22.67 -39.74
N THR A 67 11.48 21.80 -40.32
CA THR A 67 11.56 20.40 -39.90
C THR A 67 11.92 20.41 -38.41
N SER A 68 10.93 20.11 -37.55
CA SER A 68 11.15 19.96 -36.12
C SER A 68 12.17 18.84 -35.89
N PRO A 69 13.36 19.10 -35.32
CA PRO A 69 14.21 18.01 -34.88
C PRO A 69 13.49 17.33 -33.72
N ALA A 70 13.34 16.01 -33.79
CA ALA A 70 12.93 15.22 -32.65
C ALA A 70 13.89 15.56 -31.50
N ARG A 71 13.40 16.23 -30.46
CA ARG A 71 14.22 16.57 -29.30
C ARG A 71 14.68 15.27 -28.66
N ASP A 72 15.99 15.05 -28.58
CA ASP A 72 16.55 13.96 -27.79
C ASP A 72 16.05 14.10 -26.35
N THR A 73 15.38 13.06 -25.87
CA THR A 73 14.87 12.99 -24.51
C THR A 73 15.72 12.01 -23.72
N THR A 74 16.31 12.46 -22.61
CA THR A 74 17.14 11.62 -21.74
C THR A 74 16.24 10.92 -20.72
N ILE A 75 16.46 9.61 -20.55
CA ILE A 75 15.81 8.82 -19.50
C ILE A 75 16.50 9.13 -18.17
N VAL A 76 15.74 9.63 -17.20
CA VAL A 76 16.25 9.98 -15.87
C VAL A 76 15.52 9.17 -14.80
N ARG A 77 16.29 8.63 -13.86
CA ARG A 77 15.79 7.99 -12.64
C ARG A 77 15.80 9.03 -11.52
N ILE A 78 14.63 9.36 -11.00
CA ILE A 78 14.48 10.36 -9.94
C ILE A 78 14.09 9.64 -8.65
N PRO A 79 14.93 9.65 -7.60
CA PRO A 79 14.56 9.13 -6.29
C PRO A 79 13.33 9.85 -5.75
N LEU A 80 12.30 9.11 -5.34
CA LEU A 80 11.06 9.68 -4.79
C LEU A 80 11.33 10.54 -3.55
N LYS A 81 12.30 10.12 -2.72
CA LYS A 81 12.70 10.85 -1.51
C LYS A 81 13.36 12.20 -1.81
N SER A 82 13.99 12.34 -2.98
CA SER A 82 14.61 13.58 -3.43
C SER A 82 13.63 14.45 -4.25
N ALA A 83 12.47 13.89 -4.63
CA ALA A 83 11.45 14.56 -5.40
C ALA A 83 10.49 15.37 -4.50
N HIS A 84 11.04 16.31 -3.73
CA HIS A 84 10.32 17.11 -2.72
C HIS A 84 9.09 17.86 -3.26
N HIS A 85 9.06 18.13 -4.58
CA HIS A 85 7.94 18.76 -5.27
C HIS A 85 6.83 17.79 -5.69
N HIS A 86 7.06 16.48 -5.64
CA HIS A 86 6.09 15.45 -6.03
C HIS A 86 5.61 14.62 -4.84
N PHE A 87 6.47 14.43 -3.85
CA PHE A 87 6.23 13.58 -2.70
C PHE A 87 6.83 14.19 -1.44
N GLY A 88 6.11 14.04 -0.33
CA GLY A 88 6.54 14.43 1.01
C GLY A 88 6.12 13.39 2.02
N ALA A 89 6.98 13.11 3.00
CA ALA A 89 6.64 12.27 4.14
C ALA A 89 7.25 12.85 5.42
N SER A 90 6.53 12.71 6.53
CA SER A 90 7.00 13.08 7.86
C SER A 90 6.46 12.09 8.89
N THR A 91 7.24 11.85 9.93
CA THR A 91 6.92 10.95 11.05
C THR A 91 7.36 11.61 12.34
N SER A 92 6.58 11.47 13.40
CA SER A 92 6.92 11.87 14.76
C SER A 92 6.52 10.77 15.72
N ARG A 93 7.35 10.51 16.73
CA ARG A 93 6.98 9.59 17.82
C ARG A 93 5.96 10.20 18.81
N GLY A 94 5.66 11.49 18.68
CA GLY A 94 4.87 12.22 19.66
C GLY A 94 5.49 12.12 21.05
N SER A 95 4.66 11.77 22.03
CA SER A 95 5.05 11.53 23.41
C SER A 95 5.50 10.09 23.68
N ARG A 96 5.36 9.17 22.72
CA ARG A 96 5.75 7.76 22.91
C ARG A 96 7.25 7.58 23.05
N PRO A 97 7.72 6.52 23.75
CA PRO A 97 9.15 6.26 23.92
C PRO A 97 9.87 5.94 22.61
N TYR A 98 9.20 5.30 21.66
CA TYR A 98 9.70 4.99 20.32
C TYR A 98 8.59 5.17 19.28
N ASN A 99 8.98 5.20 17.99
CA ASN A 99 8.05 5.29 16.88
C ASN A 99 7.75 3.90 16.34
N GLU A 100 6.50 3.49 16.38
CA GLU A 100 6.01 2.21 15.86
C GLU A 100 5.50 2.37 14.42
N ASP A 101 5.16 3.60 14.00
CA ASP A 101 4.73 3.92 12.65
C ASP A 101 5.86 3.80 11.63
N THR A 102 5.51 3.35 10.43
CA THR A 102 6.36 3.42 9.25
C THR A 102 5.59 3.78 7.99
N PHE A 103 6.33 4.07 6.92
CA PHE A 103 5.74 4.31 5.61
C PHE A 103 6.63 3.76 4.50
N GLN A 104 6.04 3.62 3.32
CA GLN A 104 6.74 3.20 2.12
C GLN A 104 6.23 3.96 0.88
N ALA A 105 7.14 4.31 -0.02
CA ALA A 105 6.79 4.97 -1.29
C ALA A 105 7.74 4.50 -2.40
N GLY A 106 7.19 4.10 -3.53
CA GLY A 106 7.95 3.48 -4.61
C GLY A 106 7.16 3.29 -5.90
N THR A 107 7.76 2.57 -6.82
CA THR A 107 7.07 1.96 -7.96
C THR A 107 7.17 0.44 -7.86
N ILE A 108 6.09 -0.23 -8.25
CA ILE A 108 5.99 -1.69 -8.28
C ILE A 108 5.75 -2.17 -9.71
N GLU A 109 6.09 -3.41 -9.97
CA GLU A 109 5.80 -4.08 -11.24
C GLU A 109 4.46 -4.79 -11.17
N LEU A 110 3.43 -4.04 -11.54
CA LEU A 110 2.07 -4.55 -11.69
C LEU A 110 1.53 -4.13 -13.05
N PRO A 111 0.82 -5.01 -13.78
CA PRO A 111 0.13 -4.64 -15.00
C PRO A 111 -0.78 -3.42 -14.79
N ALA A 112 -0.88 -2.56 -15.80
CA ALA A 112 -1.69 -1.36 -15.68
C ALA A 112 -3.17 -1.72 -15.53
N PHE A 113 -3.83 -1.18 -14.50
CA PHE A 113 -5.27 -1.34 -14.24
C PHE A 113 -6.07 -0.06 -14.55
N ALA A 114 -5.44 0.91 -15.22
CA ALA A 114 -6.09 2.14 -15.61
C ALA A 114 -7.05 1.96 -16.79
N LEU A 115 -8.21 2.62 -16.76
CA LEU A 115 -9.16 2.53 -17.87
C LEU A 115 -8.60 3.20 -19.14
N PRO A 116 -8.79 2.58 -20.33
CA PRO A 116 -8.38 3.19 -21.58
C PRO A 116 -9.14 4.50 -21.85
N ARG A 117 -8.50 5.46 -22.51
CA ARG A 117 -9.15 6.73 -22.87
C ARG A 117 -10.35 6.46 -23.79
N PRO A 118 -11.51 7.12 -23.58
CA PRO A 118 -12.66 6.98 -24.48
C PRO A 118 -12.29 7.41 -25.90
N LYS A 119 -12.73 6.63 -26.90
CA LYS A 119 -12.40 6.78 -28.33
C LYS A 119 -12.70 8.17 -28.90
N ASN A 120 -13.59 8.95 -28.27
CA ASN A 120 -13.95 10.29 -28.74
C ASN A 120 -12.89 11.36 -28.44
N LEU A 121 -11.88 11.04 -27.63
CA LEU A 121 -10.70 11.88 -27.38
C LEU A 121 -9.44 11.42 -28.14
N THR A 122 -9.52 10.37 -28.98
CA THR A 122 -8.41 10.00 -29.87
C THR A 122 -8.33 10.99 -31.01
N ARG A 123 -7.74 12.17 -30.77
CA ARG A 123 -7.24 12.97 -31.88
C ARG A 123 -6.16 12.15 -32.59
N SER A 124 -6.34 11.96 -33.89
CA SER A 124 -5.35 11.40 -34.82
C SER A 124 -3.93 11.87 -34.46
N PRO A 125 -2.90 11.01 -34.55
CA PRO A 125 -1.51 11.33 -34.16
C PRO A 125 -0.83 12.39 -35.06
N THR A 126 -1.60 13.19 -35.80
CA THR A 126 -1.14 14.21 -36.74
C THR A 126 -1.57 15.62 -36.32
N SER A 127 -1.27 16.00 -35.08
CA SER A 127 -1.29 17.41 -34.70
C SER A 127 -0.43 17.64 -33.47
N GLY A 128 0.78 18.17 -33.70
CA GLY A 128 1.69 18.59 -32.65
C GLY A 128 1.14 19.77 -31.87
N ALA A 129 0.80 19.53 -30.61
CA ALA A 129 0.83 20.50 -29.53
C ALA A 129 0.64 19.74 -28.20
N ILE A 130 1.56 19.96 -27.25
CA ILE A 130 1.62 19.42 -25.88
C ILE A 130 2.09 17.96 -25.77
N THR A 131 3.34 17.71 -26.17
CA THR A 131 4.09 16.49 -25.85
C THR A 131 5.42 16.85 -25.20
N ASP A 132 5.41 17.34 -23.96
CA ASP A 132 6.67 17.71 -23.27
C ASP A 132 6.99 16.90 -22.01
N LEU A 133 6.23 15.85 -21.67
CA LEU A 133 6.63 14.90 -20.62
C LEU A 133 6.13 13.48 -20.96
N ARG A 134 6.98 12.68 -21.62
CA ARG A 134 6.78 11.22 -21.69
C ARG A 134 7.40 10.63 -20.41
N ALA A 135 6.66 9.94 -19.56
CA ALA A 135 7.24 9.05 -18.55
C ALA A 135 7.65 7.73 -19.24
N ALA A 136 8.59 7.03 -18.62
CA ALA A 136 9.11 5.80 -19.19
C ALA A 136 8.11 4.67 -18.99
N ASN A 137 7.86 3.91 -20.04
CA ASN A 137 7.17 2.63 -19.92
C ASN A 137 7.99 1.71 -19.00
N SER A 138 7.31 0.90 -18.20
CA SER A 138 7.91 -0.28 -17.58
C SER A 138 8.43 -1.23 -18.67
N GLU A 139 9.26 -2.21 -18.33
CA GLU A 139 9.78 -3.15 -19.33
C GLU A 139 8.74 -4.08 -19.94
N SER A 140 7.56 -4.21 -19.33
CA SER A 140 6.36 -4.82 -19.94
C SER A 140 5.80 -3.99 -21.11
N GLY A 141 6.20 -2.72 -21.21
CA GLY A 141 5.61 -1.73 -22.11
C GLY A 141 4.45 -0.95 -21.49
N ASP A 142 4.01 -1.31 -20.28
CA ASP A 142 2.94 -0.65 -19.54
C ASP A 142 3.42 0.56 -18.71
N PRO A 143 2.60 1.58 -18.46
CA PRO A 143 2.96 2.68 -17.56
C PRO A 143 3.29 2.20 -16.14
N GLN A 144 4.23 2.88 -15.46
CA GLN A 144 4.63 2.56 -14.09
C GLN A 144 3.44 2.68 -13.10
N VAL A 145 3.32 1.70 -12.20
CA VAL A 145 2.38 1.77 -11.07
C VAL A 145 3.10 2.30 -9.85
N PHE A 146 2.59 3.38 -9.28
CA PHE A 146 3.14 3.98 -8.07
C PHE A 146 2.48 3.39 -6.84
N TYR A 147 3.30 3.12 -5.82
CA TYR A 147 2.91 2.55 -4.54
C TYR A 147 3.19 3.55 -3.43
N PHE A 148 2.17 3.86 -2.63
CA PHE A 148 2.30 4.64 -1.40
C PHE A 148 1.63 3.89 -0.26
N GLY A 149 2.28 3.76 0.89
CA GLY A 149 1.77 3.03 2.04
C GLY A 149 2.10 3.70 3.36
N VAL A 150 1.13 3.69 4.27
CA VAL A 150 1.27 4.06 5.69
C VAL A 150 0.93 2.84 6.53
N PHE A 151 1.77 2.57 7.52
CA PHE A 151 1.62 1.46 8.46
C PHE A 151 1.77 2.02 9.86
N ASP A 152 0.67 2.11 10.59
CA ASP A 152 0.71 2.50 11.99
C ASP A 152 0.82 1.21 12.83
N GLY A 153 1.85 1.16 13.66
CA GLY A 153 2.25 -0.04 14.39
C GLY A 153 1.81 0.05 15.84
N HIS A 154 1.40 -1.09 16.42
CA HIS A 154 1.03 -1.12 17.83
C HIS A 154 1.57 -2.37 18.53
N GLY A 155 2.08 -2.16 19.74
CA GLY A 155 2.74 -3.23 20.52
C GLY A 155 4.17 -3.52 20.04
N GLY A 156 4.75 -2.60 19.26
CA GLY A 156 6.09 -2.65 18.67
C GLY A 156 6.09 -2.38 17.16
N GLN A 157 7.28 -2.21 16.59
CA GLN A 157 7.46 -1.82 15.18
C GLN A 157 7.55 -3.04 14.23
N GLU A 158 7.63 -4.27 14.74
CA GLU A 158 8.00 -5.44 13.94
C GLU A 158 6.98 -5.77 12.84
N CYS A 159 5.69 -5.55 13.09
CA CYS A 159 4.65 -5.76 12.08
C CYS A 159 4.66 -4.65 11.02
N SER A 160 4.71 -3.38 11.43
CA SER A 160 4.75 -2.24 10.51
C SER A 160 6.00 -2.26 9.63
N GLU A 161 7.16 -2.65 10.18
CA GLU A 161 8.39 -2.85 9.42
C GLU A 161 8.30 -4.01 8.43
N PHE A 162 7.69 -5.14 8.82
CA PHE A 162 7.42 -6.25 7.91
C PHE A 162 6.56 -5.79 6.72
N LEU A 163 5.51 -5.00 6.96
CA LEU A 163 4.64 -4.48 5.91
C LEU A 163 5.39 -3.51 4.98
N ARG A 164 6.14 -2.56 5.55
CA ARG A 164 7.02 -1.64 4.81
C ARG A 164 7.96 -2.38 3.86
N GLU A 165 8.54 -3.48 4.33
CA GLU A 165 9.57 -4.21 3.61
C GLU A 165 9.05 -5.28 2.65
N ARG A 166 7.86 -5.84 2.90
CA ARG A 166 7.42 -7.05 2.18
C ARG A 166 6.06 -6.96 1.51
N LEU A 167 5.15 -6.08 1.95
CA LEU A 167 3.77 -6.08 1.44
C LEU A 167 3.71 -5.83 -0.08
N HIS A 168 4.51 -4.89 -0.58
CA HIS A 168 4.62 -4.63 -2.02
C HIS A 168 5.07 -5.86 -2.82
N GLY A 169 5.96 -6.69 -2.26
CA GLY A 169 6.41 -7.93 -2.89
C GLY A 169 5.32 -9.00 -2.96
N TYR A 170 4.44 -9.06 -1.95
CA TYR A 170 3.25 -9.94 -2.02
C TYR A 170 2.28 -9.47 -3.10
N VAL A 171 2.13 -8.16 -3.31
CA VAL A 171 1.28 -7.61 -4.38
C VAL A 171 1.83 -7.98 -5.76
N GLU A 172 3.14 -7.82 -5.99
CA GLU A 172 3.79 -8.21 -7.25
C GLU A 172 3.69 -9.72 -7.51
N GLU A 173 3.97 -10.55 -6.50
CA GLU A 173 3.87 -12.01 -6.62
C GLU A 173 2.43 -12.45 -6.90
N ALA A 174 1.44 -11.88 -6.20
CA ALA A 174 0.04 -12.15 -6.46
C ALA A 174 -0.37 -11.72 -7.89
N GLY A 175 0.11 -10.57 -8.38
CA GLY A 175 -0.16 -10.13 -9.76
C GLY A 175 0.30 -11.17 -10.80
N VAL A 176 1.46 -11.80 -10.58
CA VAL A 176 1.97 -12.87 -11.45
C VAL A 176 1.17 -14.17 -11.29
N LEU A 177 0.86 -14.57 -10.05
CA LEU A 177 0.15 -15.82 -9.76
C LEU A 177 -1.26 -15.85 -10.34
N PHE A 178 -1.97 -14.72 -10.28
CA PHE A 178 -3.32 -14.57 -10.83
C PHE A 178 -3.31 -14.21 -12.32
N GLY A 179 -2.13 -14.18 -12.96
CA GLY A 179 -1.95 -13.82 -14.37
C GLY A 179 -2.61 -12.50 -14.73
N MET A 180 -2.47 -11.49 -13.86
CA MET A 180 -3.05 -10.18 -14.10
C MET A 180 -2.56 -9.65 -15.44
N GLU A 181 -3.49 -9.21 -16.28
CA GLU A 181 -3.18 -8.62 -17.58
C GLU A 181 -3.34 -7.10 -17.53
N SER A 182 -2.58 -6.40 -18.38
CA SER A 182 -2.75 -4.95 -18.54
C SER A 182 -4.08 -4.63 -19.18
N SER A 183 -4.91 -3.87 -18.47
CA SER A 183 -6.19 -3.33 -18.95
C SER A 183 -6.05 -2.39 -20.17
N LEU A 184 -4.83 -2.00 -20.53
CA LEU A 184 -4.53 -1.14 -21.68
C LEU A 184 -4.24 -1.92 -22.97
N ARG A 185 -4.03 -3.25 -22.90
CA ARG A 185 -3.77 -4.07 -24.09
C ARG A 185 -5.05 -4.27 -24.91
N LYS A 186 -4.98 -4.00 -26.21
CA LYS A 186 -6.07 -4.28 -27.16
C LYS A 186 -6.10 -5.79 -27.43
N ARG A 187 -7.15 -6.49 -27.02
CA ARG A 187 -7.41 -7.87 -27.49
C ARG A 187 -7.39 -7.85 -29.02
N LYS A 188 -6.57 -8.70 -29.65
CA LYS A 188 -6.57 -8.86 -31.10
C LYS A 188 -7.88 -9.55 -31.46
N ASP A 189 -8.68 -8.92 -32.32
CA ASP A 189 -9.90 -9.52 -32.86
C ASP A 189 -9.51 -10.82 -33.60
N GLY A 190 -9.88 -11.99 -33.06
CA GLY A 190 -9.67 -13.30 -33.72
C GLY A 190 -9.07 -14.42 -32.88
N GLU A 191 -8.66 -14.17 -31.63
CA GLU A 191 -8.39 -15.27 -30.68
C GLU A 191 -9.72 -15.66 -30.01
N GLU A 192 -10.23 -16.85 -30.34
CA GLU A 192 -11.34 -17.47 -29.62
C GLU A 192 -11.02 -17.48 -28.13
N GLY A 193 -12.00 -17.08 -27.30
CA GLY A 193 -11.86 -16.99 -25.86
C GLY A 193 -11.57 -18.36 -25.26
N GLY A 194 -10.29 -18.66 -25.07
CA GLY A 194 -9.83 -19.65 -24.11
C GLY A 194 -10.24 -19.17 -22.72
N SER A 195 -11.12 -19.93 -22.08
CA SER A 195 -11.38 -19.79 -20.65
C SER A 195 -10.06 -19.90 -19.87
N GLY A 196 -9.57 -18.79 -19.33
CA GLY A 196 -8.78 -18.77 -18.08
C GLY A 196 -7.50 -19.61 -18.00
N GLU A 197 -6.76 -19.88 -19.08
CA GLU A 197 -5.37 -20.37 -18.97
C GLU A 197 -4.42 -19.16 -18.78
N GLY A 198 -4.57 -18.44 -17.67
CA GLY A 198 -3.88 -17.18 -17.40
C GLY A 198 -3.09 -17.23 -16.11
N GLY A 199 -2.00 -18.01 -16.08
CA GLY A 199 -1.04 -18.08 -14.98
C GLY A 199 0.15 -18.95 -15.39
N VAL A 200 1.37 -18.57 -15.03
CA VAL A 200 2.61 -19.27 -15.46
C VAL A 200 2.74 -20.70 -14.88
N MET A 201 1.81 -21.15 -14.03
CA MET A 201 1.85 -22.48 -13.43
C MET A 201 0.67 -23.35 -13.89
N GLY A 202 0.95 -24.27 -14.80
CA GLY A 202 -0.02 -25.26 -15.32
C GLY A 202 -0.49 -26.34 -14.34
N GLU A 203 -0.57 -26.07 -13.03
CA GLU A 203 -1.12 -27.03 -12.04
C GLU A 203 -2.02 -26.40 -10.95
N MET A 204 -2.08 -25.07 -10.77
CA MET A 204 -3.02 -24.44 -9.84
C MET A 204 -3.72 -23.25 -10.49
N ASP A 205 -5.04 -23.37 -10.65
CA ASP A 205 -5.90 -22.28 -11.13
C ASP A 205 -5.97 -21.18 -10.04
N ALA A 206 -6.23 -19.93 -10.44
CA ALA A 206 -6.45 -18.80 -9.54
C ALA A 206 -7.53 -19.11 -8.48
N GLU A 207 -8.52 -19.92 -8.84
CA GLU A 207 -9.53 -20.42 -7.90
C GLU A 207 -8.94 -21.30 -6.80
N ASP A 208 -7.98 -22.17 -7.13
CA ASP A 208 -7.34 -23.07 -6.17
C ASP A 208 -6.46 -22.31 -5.20
N LEU A 209 -5.77 -21.26 -5.65
CA LEU A 209 -5.04 -20.35 -4.78
C LEU A 209 -5.95 -19.66 -3.76
N GLN A 210 -7.11 -19.17 -4.19
CA GLN A 210 -8.12 -18.57 -3.30
C GLN A 210 -8.63 -19.58 -2.27
N LYS A 211 -9.02 -20.79 -2.73
CA LYS A 211 -9.53 -21.87 -1.87
C LYS A 211 -8.47 -22.35 -0.89
N SER A 212 -7.22 -22.51 -1.34
CA SER A 212 -6.08 -22.92 -0.52
C SER A 212 -5.82 -21.90 0.59
N LEU A 213 -5.77 -20.60 0.26
CA LEU A 213 -5.50 -19.55 1.24
C LEU A 213 -6.58 -19.52 2.35
N VAL A 214 -7.86 -19.59 1.97
CA VAL A 214 -8.96 -19.66 2.95
C VAL A 214 -8.92 -20.95 3.76
N GLY A 215 -8.56 -22.07 3.14
CA GLY A 215 -8.32 -23.35 3.80
C GLY A 215 -7.22 -23.27 4.86
N GLU A 216 -6.07 -22.68 4.51
CA GLU A 216 -4.95 -22.49 5.43
C GLU A 216 -5.32 -21.58 6.62
N TRP A 217 -6.07 -20.50 6.39
CA TRP A 217 -6.60 -19.65 7.47
C TRP A 217 -7.52 -20.43 8.41
N LYS A 218 -8.42 -21.24 7.85
CA LYS A 218 -9.34 -22.09 8.61
C LYS A 218 -8.60 -23.12 9.46
N GLU A 219 -7.54 -23.73 8.93
CA GLU A 219 -6.75 -24.75 9.63
C GLU A 219 -5.79 -24.14 10.67
N THR A 220 -5.13 -23.04 10.33
CA THR A 220 -4.10 -22.41 11.18
C THR A 220 -4.70 -21.67 12.36
N VAL A 221 -5.77 -20.89 12.13
CA VAL A 221 -6.36 -20.00 13.15
C VAL A 221 -7.73 -20.50 13.61
N GLY A 222 -8.56 -20.95 12.67
CA GLY A 222 -9.94 -21.35 12.97
C GLY A 222 -10.79 -20.19 13.50
N GLY A 223 -11.72 -20.46 14.41
CA GLY A 223 -12.65 -19.44 14.94
C GLY A 223 -13.45 -18.76 13.83
N TYR A 224 -13.36 -17.43 13.76
CA TYR A 224 -13.91 -16.60 12.67
C TYR A 224 -13.56 -17.16 11.28
N PHE A 225 -12.31 -17.62 11.08
CA PHE A 225 -11.82 -18.11 9.80
C PHE A 225 -12.47 -19.43 9.33
N LYS A 226 -13.21 -20.15 10.19
CA LYS A 226 -13.97 -21.35 9.77
C LYS A 226 -15.11 -21.04 8.80
N ARG A 227 -15.64 -19.81 8.84
CA ARG A 227 -16.77 -19.34 8.02
C ARG A 227 -16.39 -18.10 7.20
N PHE A 228 -15.12 -17.76 7.18
CA PHE A 228 -14.59 -16.60 6.47
C PHE A 228 -14.75 -16.76 4.96
N ARG A 229 -15.24 -15.69 4.34
CA ARG A 229 -15.52 -15.61 2.91
C ARG A 229 -15.11 -14.22 2.44
N PRO A 230 -13.91 -14.07 1.86
CA PRO A 230 -13.47 -12.78 1.35
C PRO A 230 -14.39 -12.27 0.25
N GLU A 231 -14.66 -10.96 0.23
CA GLU A 231 -15.52 -10.30 -0.76
C GLU A 231 -15.04 -10.53 -2.20
N TRP A 232 -13.73 -10.38 -2.41
CA TRP A 232 -13.11 -10.40 -3.74
C TRP A 232 -12.60 -11.79 -4.16
N PHE A 233 -13.06 -12.86 -3.50
CA PHE A 233 -12.71 -14.25 -3.85
C PHE A 233 -13.92 -14.94 -4.51
N PRO A 234 -14.11 -14.80 -5.83
CA PRO A 234 -15.26 -15.37 -6.53
C PRO A 234 -15.36 -16.89 -6.35
N ALA A 235 -14.23 -17.61 -6.26
CA ALA A 235 -14.19 -19.06 -6.09
C ALA A 235 -14.75 -19.52 -4.73
N VAL A 236 -14.75 -18.64 -3.74
CA VAL A 236 -15.28 -18.89 -2.39
C VAL A 236 -16.69 -18.30 -2.23
N ALA A 237 -16.99 -17.21 -2.95
CA ALA A 237 -18.28 -16.50 -2.93
C ALA A 237 -19.38 -17.20 -3.74
N ARG A 238 -19.05 -17.88 -4.85
CA ARG A 238 -19.98 -18.52 -5.82
C ARG A 238 -20.99 -19.55 -5.26
N ARG A 239 -20.93 -19.90 -3.97
CA ARG A 239 -21.86 -20.86 -3.35
C ARG A 239 -23.26 -20.31 -3.05
N ARG A 240 -23.60 -19.08 -3.45
CA ARG A 240 -24.93 -18.46 -3.25
C ARG A 240 -25.73 -18.15 -4.53
N SER A 241 -25.13 -18.16 -5.71
CA SER A 241 -25.75 -17.60 -6.93
C SER A 241 -26.50 -18.62 -7.80
N SER A 242 -26.84 -19.80 -7.30
CA SER A 242 -27.70 -20.73 -8.06
C SER A 242 -29.20 -20.45 -7.90
N ASP A 243 -29.64 -19.48 -7.10
CA ASP A 243 -31.07 -19.27 -6.79
C ASP A 243 -31.63 -17.85 -6.90
N GLU A 244 -30.85 -16.79 -7.20
CA GLU A 244 -31.43 -15.46 -7.44
C GLU A 244 -30.76 -14.76 -8.63
N GLY A 245 -31.54 -14.55 -9.69
CA GLY A 245 -31.14 -13.94 -10.97
C GLY A 245 -30.91 -12.43 -10.89
N GLY A 246 -29.87 -12.00 -10.18
CA GLY A 246 -29.34 -10.64 -10.19
C GLY A 246 -28.02 -10.56 -10.97
N SER A 247 -27.93 -9.64 -11.93
CA SER A 247 -26.70 -9.33 -12.67
C SER A 247 -25.72 -8.51 -11.81
N GLU A 248 -25.27 -9.06 -10.68
CA GLU A 248 -24.13 -8.49 -9.95
C GLU A 248 -22.85 -8.85 -10.71
N GLY A 249 -22.05 -7.84 -11.06
CA GLY A 249 -20.88 -7.97 -11.92
C GLY A 249 -19.96 -9.12 -11.49
N GLU A 250 -19.69 -10.03 -12.41
CA GLU A 250 -18.85 -11.20 -12.16
C GLU A 250 -17.45 -10.73 -11.74
N VAL A 251 -17.08 -10.98 -10.48
CA VAL A 251 -15.74 -10.64 -9.95
C VAL A 251 -14.72 -11.50 -10.67
N ASP A 252 -13.81 -10.86 -11.42
CA ASP A 252 -12.77 -11.52 -12.17
C ASP A 252 -11.64 -12.00 -11.24
N ASN A 253 -11.24 -13.26 -11.41
CA ASN A 253 -10.10 -13.88 -10.72
C ASN A 253 -8.80 -13.08 -10.92
N SER A 254 -8.62 -12.48 -12.10
CA SER A 254 -7.42 -11.72 -12.45
C SER A 254 -7.48 -10.23 -12.08
N SER A 255 -8.58 -9.78 -11.46
CA SER A 255 -8.77 -8.37 -11.12
C SER A 255 -7.74 -7.87 -10.10
N VAL A 256 -7.39 -6.58 -10.18
CA VAL A 256 -6.49 -5.94 -9.21
C VAL A 256 -7.04 -6.05 -7.78
N GLN A 257 -8.37 -6.08 -7.63
CA GLN A 257 -9.02 -6.28 -6.34
C GLN A 257 -8.71 -7.67 -5.76
N THR A 258 -8.89 -8.73 -6.55
CA THR A 258 -8.57 -10.10 -6.15
C THR A 258 -7.10 -10.24 -5.78
N VAL A 259 -6.21 -9.66 -6.58
CA VAL A 259 -4.76 -9.63 -6.35
C VAL A 259 -4.42 -8.96 -5.00
N LEU A 260 -4.99 -7.78 -4.73
CA LEU A 260 -4.76 -7.05 -3.47
C LEU A 260 -5.32 -7.79 -2.27
N SER A 261 -6.54 -8.33 -2.36
CA SER A 261 -7.14 -9.13 -1.29
C SER A 261 -6.32 -10.38 -0.97
N TYR A 262 -5.83 -11.08 -2.00
CA TYR A 262 -4.95 -12.23 -1.81
C TYR A 262 -3.62 -11.82 -1.17
N ALA A 263 -2.97 -10.77 -1.68
CA ALA A 263 -1.69 -10.30 -1.16
C ALA A 263 -1.75 -9.93 0.33
N PHE A 264 -2.80 -9.20 0.74
CA PHE A 264 -3.01 -8.81 2.14
C PHE A 264 -3.22 -10.04 3.04
N LEU A 265 -4.15 -10.92 2.66
CA LEU A 265 -4.46 -12.12 3.44
C LEU A 265 -3.30 -13.10 3.50
N LYS A 266 -2.51 -13.22 2.42
CA LYS A 266 -1.33 -14.08 2.38
C LYS A 266 -0.19 -13.54 3.22
N ALA A 267 0.10 -12.23 3.13
CA ALA A 267 1.13 -11.58 3.93
C ALA A 267 0.84 -11.71 5.43
N ASP A 268 -0.41 -11.50 5.84
CA ASP A 268 -0.83 -11.64 7.23
C ASP A 268 -0.79 -13.09 7.72
N LEU A 269 -1.16 -14.06 6.87
CA LEU A 269 -1.09 -15.49 7.22
C LEU A 269 0.34 -15.92 7.43
N ASP A 270 1.26 -15.53 6.55
CA ASP A 270 2.66 -15.88 6.63
C ASP A 270 3.32 -15.22 7.86
N PHE A 271 2.99 -13.96 8.16
CA PHE A 271 3.40 -13.31 9.39
C PHE A 271 2.87 -14.05 10.63
N THR A 272 1.57 -14.33 10.66
CA THR A 272 0.90 -15.03 11.77
C THR A 272 1.50 -16.41 12.00
N LYS A 273 1.72 -17.21 10.94
CA LYS A 273 2.37 -18.52 11.00
C LYS A 273 3.79 -18.42 11.55
N ALA A 274 4.58 -17.47 11.07
CA ALA A 274 5.95 -17.29 11.51
C ALA A 274 6.06 -16.86 12.98
N GLN A 275 5.14 -16.04 13.47
CA GLN A 275 5.10 -15.71 14.89
C GLN A 275 4.52 -16.86 15.72
N ALA A 276 3.53 -17.60 15.20
CA ALA A 276 2.92 -18.75 15.84
C ALA A 276 3.88 -19.93 16.03
N SER A 277 4.90 -20.07 15.19
CA SER A 277 5.94 -21.09 15.35
C SER A 277 6.99 -20.75 16.42
N LYS A 278 7.06 -19.52 16.92
CA LYS A 278 8.06 -19.10 17.91
C LYS A 278 7.58 -19.41 19.32
N HIS A 279 8.29 -20.25 20.07
CA HIS A 279 7.96 -20.51 21.46
C HIS A 279 8.13 -19.25 22.33
N THR A 280 7.25 -19.06 23.32
CA THR A 280 7.41 -18.01 24.33
C THR A 280 8.52 -18.42 25.30
N GLU A 281 9.75 -17.98 25.05
CA GLU A 281 10.81 -18.01 26.06
C GLU A 281 10.57 -16.88 27.07
N THR A 282 9.67 -17.09 28.03
CA THR A 282 9.66 -16.30 29.26
C THR A 282 10.63 -16.93 30.26
N ALA A 283 11.74 -16.22 30.44
CA ALA A 283 12.79 -16.37 31.44
C ALA A 283 12.40 -17.09 32.75
N SER A 284 13.18 -18.11 33.10
CA SER A 284 13.60 -18.32 34.50
C SER A 284 15.03 -18.85 34.50
N GLY A 285 15.96 -18.01 34.98
CA GLY A 285 17.22 -18.54 35.50
C GLY A 285 16.90 -19.55 36.59
N GLY A 286 17.30 -20.81 36.37
CA GLY A 286 17.27 -21.88 37.36
C GLY A 286 15.90 -22.51 37.63
N LYS A 287 15.81 -23.81 37.32
CA LYS A 287 14.74 -24.78 37.62
C LYS A 287 13.59 -24.83 36.62
N THR A 288 13.70 -25.83 35.76
CA THR A 288 12.66 -26.43 34.93
C THR A 288 11.41 -26.79 35.76
N ALA A 289 10.31 -26.09 35.51
CA ALA A 289 8.96 -26.60 35.68
C ALA A 289 8.15 -26.16 34.44
N PRO A 290 7.41 -27.06 33.77
CA PRO A 290 6.62 -26.70 32.62
C PRO A 290 5.44 -25.85 33.11
N THR A 291 5.38 -24.59 32.69
CA THR A 291 4.17 -23.78 32.89
C THR A 291 3.06 -24.38 32.04
N THR A 292 1.96 -24.72 32.71
CA THR A 292 0.82 -25.43 32.14
C THR A 292 0.20 -24.64 30.98
N SER A 293 -0.17 -25.41 29.95
CA SER A 293 -0.74 -25.05 28.65
C SER A 293 -2.15 -24.41 28.70
N LEU A 294 -2.42 -23.49 29.62
CA LEU A 294 -3.74 -22.87 29.78
C LEU A 294 -3.92 -21.51 29.10
N ASP A 295 -2.83 -20.84 28.67
CA ASP A 295 -2.89 -19.51 28.04
C ASP A 295 -2.42 -19.47 26.57
N ASP A 296 -2.20 -20.62 25.93
CA ASP A 296 -1.85 -20.69 24.49
C ASP A 296 -2.96 -21.39 23.67
N PRO A 297 -3.85 -20.64 23.00
CA PRO A 297 -4.94 -21.20 22.21
C PRO A 297 -4.48 -21.79 20.86
N VAL A 298 -3.17 -21.87 20.59
CA VAL A 298 -2.59 -22.48 19.38
C VAL A 298 -1.93 -23.83 19.67
N LEU A 299 -1.63 -24.15 20.94
CA LEU A 299 -0.89 -25.36 21.31
C LEU A 299 -1.73 -26.59 21.69
N SER A 300 -3.07 -26.51 21.71
CA SER A 300 -3.88 -27.65 22.17
C SER A 300 -4.11 -28.78 21.14
N ASP A 301 -3.63 -28.69 19.89
CA ASP A 301 -3.98 -29.68 18.84
C ASP A 301 -2.84 -30.06 17.87
N ARG A 302 -1.57 -30.11 18.32
CA ARG A 302 -0.51 -30.71 17.50
C ARG A 302 0.20 -31.86 18.22
N PRO A 303 0.20 -33.09 17.68
CA PRO A 303 1.00 -34.17 18.22
C PRO A 303 2.49 -33.88 18.02
N LEU A 304 3.25 -34.21 19.06
CA LEU A 304 4.70 -34.08 19.17
C LEU A 304 5.41 -35.11 18.29
N GLY A 305 6.31 -34.62 17.43
CA GLY A 305 7.41 -35.37 16.83
C GLY A 305 7.10 -36.08 15.52
N GLU A 306 7.64 -35.57 14.41
CA GLU A 306 8.62 -36.35 13.65
C GLU A 306 9.32 -35.47 12.59
N ASN A 307 10.65 -35.53 12.64
CA ASN A 307 11.63 -35.09 11.64
C ASN A 307 12.19 -33.67 11.77
N ASP A 308 12.86 -33.47 12.91
CA ASP A 308 14.05 -32.64 13.03
C ASP A 308 15.27 -33.35 12.42
N MET A 309 16.14 -32.57 11.75
CA MET A 309 17.56 -32.77 11.43
C MET A 309 17.90 -31.72 10.35
N LEU A 310 18.76 -30.69 10.53
CA LEU A 310 19.85 -30.46 11.48
C LEU A 310 20.10 -28.94 11.58
N PHE A 311 20.17 -28.42 12.80
CA PHE A 311 20.92 -27.20 13.12
C PHE A 311 22.39 -27.59 13.36
N ASP A 312 23.32 -26.83 12.76
CA ASP A 312 24.77 -26.99 12.92
C ASP A 312 25.25 -26.15 14.11
N ASP A 313 25.80 -26.81 15.14
CA ASP A 313 26.23 -26.24 16.43
C ASP A 313 27.47 -25.32 16.34
N SER A 314 28.02 -25.09 15.14
CA SER A 314 29.29 -24.37 15.00
C SER A 314 29.17 -22.83 14.92
N ARG A 315 27.98 -22.21 15.08
CA ARG A 315 27.80 -20.76 14.87
C ARG A 315 27.34 -20.02 16.13
N PRO A 316 28.14 -19.06 16.66
CA PRO A 316 27.75 -18.29 17.85
C PRO A 316 26.60 -17.31 17.57
N ALA A 317 25.73 -17.13 18.56
CA ALA A 317 24.51 -16.32 18.53
C ALA A 317 24.69 -14.83 18.16
N SER A 318 25.93 -14.33 18.12
CA SER A 318 26.27 -12.97 17.69
C SER A 318 26.30 -12.78 16.17
N GLN A 319 26.15 -13.83 15.37
CA GLN A 319 26.04 -13.75 13.91
C GLN A 319 24.59 -13.69 13.37
N ASN A 320 23.58 -13.74 14.25
CA ASN A 320 22.16 -13.61 13.87
C ASN A 320 21.69 -12.14 13.71
N LEU A 321 22.61 -11.17 13.73
CA LEU A 321 22.35 -9.74 13.49
C LEU A 321 23.07 -9.17 12.26
N SER A 322 23.54 -10.03 11.34
CA SER A 322 24.15 -9.59 10.07
C SER A 322 23.37 -10.09 8.85
N HIS A 323 22.05 -10.02 8.86
CA HIS A 323 21.37 -9.80 7.59
C HIS A 323 21.70 -8.37 7.18
N ARG A 324 22.64 -8.20 6.25
CA ARG A 324 22.65 -7.01 5.39
C ARG A 324 21.20 -6.81 4.97
N LEU A 325 20.60 -5.70 5.40
CA LEU A 325 19.35 -5.25 4.81
C LEU A 325 19.52 -5.39 3.30
N PRO A 326 18.55 -5.97 2.56
CA PRO A 326 18.60 -5.92 1.12
C PRO A 326 18.91 -4.48 0.70
N ALA A 327 19.79 -4.31 -0.29
CA ALA A 327 20.15 -2.98 -0.76
C ALA A 327 18.86 -2.17 -0.96
N ARG A 328 18.79 -0.94 -0.43
CA ARG A 328 17.59 -0.09 -0.54
C ARG A 328 17.15 -0.07 -2.00
N GLY A 329 15.93 -0.55 -2.28
CA GLY A 329 15.40 -0.68 -3.65
C GLY A 329 15.64 -2.04 -4.33
N ALA A 330 15.83 -3.13 -3.57
CA ALA A 330 15.79 -4.51 -4.07
C ALA A 330 14.47 -5.20 -3.67
N SER A 331 13.86 -6.01 -4.55
CA SER A 331 12.62 -6.72 -4.21
C SER A 331 12.85 -7.69 -3.06
N PRO A 332 11.92 -7.76 -2.10
CA PRO A 332 12.09 -8.54 -0.89
C PRO A 332 12.16 -10.03 -1.25
N ASN A 333 13.13 -10.71 -0.66
CA ASN A 333 13.10 -12.17 -0.67
C ASN A 333 12.08 -12.63 0.38
N LEU A 334 10.86 -12.90 -0.07
CA LEU A 334 9.77 -13.36 0.81
C LEU A 334 10.08 -14.72 1.50
N ALA A 335 11.18 -15.40 1.15
CA ALA A 335 11.61 -16.67 1.75
C ALA A 335 12.37 -16.45 3.05
N THR A 336 12.87 -15.23 3.23
CA THR A 336 13.63 -14.89 4.41
C THR A 336 12.74 -15.07 5.64
N PRO A 337 13.28 -15.61 6.75
CA PRO A 337 12.53 -15.73 7.99
C PRO A 337 11.86 -14.41 8.37
N ILE A 338 10.64 -14.48 8.90
CA ILE A 338 9.85 -13.31 9.31
C ILE A 338 10.09 -13.02 10.79
N GLY A 339 10.57 -11.82 11.09
CA GLY A 339 10.84 -11.32 12.45
C GLY A 339 12.03 -11.99 13.15
N GLY A 340 12.27 -11.59 14.40
CA GLY A 340 13.36 -12.12 15.24
C GLY A 340 13.05 -13.44 15.94
N PRO A 341 13.95 -13.94 16.81
CA PRO A 341 13.76 -15.21 17.52
C PRO A 341 12.58 -15.17 18.50
N LYS A 342 12.26 -13.99 19.04
CA LYS A 342 11.14 -13.80 19.97
C LYS A 342 9.83 -13.64 19.22
N ARG A 343 8.76 -14.19 19.80
CA ARG A 343 7.39 -14.01 19.31
C ARG A 343 6.96 -12.55 19.48
N PHE A 344 6.61 -11.91 18.37
CA PHE A 344 5.94 -10.62 18.38
C PHE A 344 4.42 -10.82 18.57
N LYS A 345 3.81 -10.03 19.46
CA LYS A 345 2.37 -10.14 19.78
C LYS A 345 1.54 -8.96 19.26
N GLY A 346 2.18 -7.84 18.91
CA GLY A 346 1.51 -6.66 18.41
C GLY A 346 1.00 -6.83 16.97
N GLY A 347 0.55 -5.72 16.41
CA GLY A 347 -0.01 -5.65 15.08
C GLY A 347 0.38 -4.37 14.37
N SER A 348 -0.25 -4.17 13.21
CA SER A 348 -0.15 -2.91 12.49
C SER A 348 -1.39 -2.73 11.61
N THR A 349 -1.83 -1.48 11.52
CA THR A 349 -2.76 -1.03 10.50
C THR A 349 -2.02 -0.83 9.18
N ALA A 350 -2.73 -0.92 8.07
CA ALA A 350 -2.13 -0.82 6.75
C ALA A 350 -3.06 -0.12 5.78
N SER A 351 -2.57 0.97 5.21
CA SER A 351 -3.25 1.72 4.15
C SER A 351 -2.29 1.88 2.98
N ILE A 352 -2.62 1.30 1.83
CA ILE A 352 -1.85 1.49 0.60
C ILE A 352 -2.71 2.11 -0.50
N ALA A 353 -2.07 2.93 -1.33
CA ALA A 353 -2.63 3.56 -2.51
C ALA A 353 -1.77 3.23 -3.73
N LEU A 354 -2.37 2.62 -4.74
CA LEU A 354 -1.75 2.35 -6.03
C LEU A 354 -2.30 3.31 -7.09
N ILE A 355 -1.41 3.98 -7.82
CA ILE A 355 -1.80 4.88 -8.92
C ILE A 355 -1.29 4.30 -10.23
N SER A 356 -2.22 4.00 -11.14
CA SER A 356 -1.95 3.59 -12.51
C SER A 356 -2.39 4.68 -13.50
N THR A 357 -1.64 4.86 -14.58
CA THR A 357 -1.96 5.82 -15.64
C THR A 357 -2.20 5.08 -16.95
N PRO A 358 -3.15 5.51 -17.79
CA PRO A 358 -3.43 4.86 -19.07
C PRO A 358 -2.45 5.29 -20.18
N THR A 359 -1.63 6.30 -19.90
CA THR A 359 -0.62 6.80 -20.80
C THR A 359 0.70 6.93 -20.08
N PRO A 360 1.82 6.95 -20.80
CA PRO A 360 3.11 7.18 -20.18
C PRO A 360 3.22 8.58 -19.58
N THR A 361 2.21 9.45 -19.60
CA THR A 361 2.30 10.73 -18.88
C THR A 361 2.27 10.50 -17.38
N PRO A 362 3.12 11.16 -16.58
CA PRO A 362 3.13 10.94 -15.14
C PRO A 362 1.80 11.40 -14.51
N PHE A 363 1.38 10.74 -13.42
CA PHE A 363 0.08 10.97 -12.78
C PHE A 363 -0.10 12.39 -12.21
N TRP A 364 1.01 13.09 -11.91
CA TRP A 364 0.98 14.49 -11.47
C TRP A 364 0.85 15.50 -12.61
N ASN A 365 0.75 15.06 -13.86
CA ASN A 365 0.48 15.96 -14.98
C ASN A 365 -1.01 16.38 -14.96
N PRO A 366 -1.33 17.69 -15.00
CA PRO A 366 -2.70 18.18 -14.97
C PRO A 366 -3.62 17.62 -16.06
N ALA A 367 -3.07 17.24 -17.21
CA ALA A 367 -3.81 16.68 -18.34
C ALA A 367 -3.93 15.14 -18.30
N SER A 368 -3.28 14.47 -17.34
CA SER A 368 -3.26 13.01 -17.26
C SER A 368 -4.44 12.50 -16.43
N PRO A 369 -5.35 11.69 -17.01
CA PRO A 369 -6.23 10.87 -16.20
C PRO A 369 -5.41 9.78 -15.49
N SER A 370 -5.89 9.32 -14.35
CA SER A 370 -5.26 8.24 -13.59
C SER A 370 -6.34 7.39 -12.91
N THR A 371 -6.00 6.15 -12.55
CA THR A 371 -6.84 5.29 -11.74
C THR A 371 -6.13 5.03 -10.42
N LEU A 372 -6.82 5.30 -9.32
CA LEU A 372 -6.35 5.11 -7.96
C LEU A 372 -7.11 3.93 -7.35
N ILE A 373 -6.40 2.94 -6.82
CA ILE A 373 -6.98 1.91 -5.96
C ILE A 373 -6.37 2.01 -4.57
N VAL A 374 -7.22 2.03 -3.56
CA VAL A 374 -6.83 2.02 -2.15
C VAL A 374 -7.17 0.66 -1.55
N ALA A 375 -6.22 0.08 -0.82
CA ALA A 375 -6.44 -1.10 0.02
C ALA A 375 -6.13 -0.76 1.48
N HIS A 376 -7.11 -0.96 2.35
CA HIS A 376 -7.11 -0.43 3.71
C HIS A 376 -7.49 -1.50 4.74
N VAL A 377 -6.78 -1.50 5.87
CA VAL A 377 -7.01 -2.33 7.05
C VAL A 377 -6.63 -1.51 8.29
N GLY A 378 -7.58 -0.95 9.02
CA GLY A 378 -7.39 -0.40 10.37
C GLY A 378 -8.14 0.91 10.52
N ASP A 379 -7.50 1.92 11.09
CA ASP A 379 -8.02 3.28 11.34
C ASP A 379 -7.10 4.37 10.75
N THR A 380 -6.08 3.99 9.97
CA THR A 380 -5.34 4.91 9.11
C THR A 380 -6.24 5.56 8.04
N ARG A 381 -5.95 6.82 7.71
CA ARG A 381 -6.81 7.60 6.82
C ARG A 381 -6.14 7.91 5.49
N ILE A 382 -6.86 7.75 4.37
CA ILE A 382 -6.45 8.26 3.06
C ILE A 382 -7.47 9.26 2.55
N LEU A 383 -7.02 10.48 2.23
CA LEU A 383 -7.85 11.60 1.81
C LEU A 383 -7.42 12.14 0.44
N LEU A 384 -8.39 12.45 -0.41
CA LEU A 384 -8.21 13.28 -1.59
C LEU A 384 -8.66 14.71 -1.31
N CYS A 385 -7.94 15.69 -1.87
CA CYS A 385 -8.41 17.07 -1.92
C CYS A 385 -9.01 17.35 -3.30
N ARG A 386 -10.32 17.59 -3.35
CA ARG A 386 -11.00 17.96 -4.59
C ARG A 386 -10.68 19.40 -4.98
N THR A 387 -10.27 19.61 -6.22
CA THR A 387 -9.79 20.92 -6.69
C THR A 387 -10.92 21.96 -6.80
N SER A 388 -12.14 21.54 -7.14
CA SER A 388 -13.26 22.46 -7.40
C SER A 388 -13.75 23.21 -6.17
N ASP A 389 -13.87 22.51 -5.03
CA ASP A 389 -14.43 23.05 -3.79
C ASP A 389 -13.47 22.93 -2.59
N GLY A 390 -12.27 22.41 -2.80
CA GLY A 390 -11.25 22.32 -1.76
C GLY A 390 -11.61 21.39 -0.60
N LYS A 391 -12.63 20.52 -0.77
CA LYS A 391 -13.09 19.61 0.29
C LYS A 391 -12.27 18.34 0.36
N ALA A 392 -12.13 17.81 1.58
CA ALA A 392 -11.62 16.48 1.84
C ALA A 392 -12.62 15.41 1.36
N VAL A 393 -12.10 14.41 0.66
CA VAL A 393 -12.85 13.23 0.22
C VAL A 393 -12.14 11.99 0.79
N PRO A 394 -12.72 11.34 1.81
CA PRO A 394 -12.12 10.14 2.39
C PRO A 394 -12.26 8.94 1.47
N LEU A 395 -11.18 8.16 1.34
CA LEU A 395 -11.12 6.92 0.58
C LEU A 395 -11.12 5.66 1.46
N THR A 396 -10.91 5.85 2.76
CA THR A 396 -10.93 4.78 3.77
C THR A 396 -12.02 5.04 4.80
N THR A 397 -12.51 3.98 5.42
CA THR A 397 -13.44 4.05 6.55
C THR A 397 -12.89 3.25 7.71
N ASP A 398 -12.87 3.86 8.89
CA ASP A 398 -12.24 3.28 10.07
C ASP A 398 -12.89 1.94 10.42
N HIS A 399 -12.06 0.91 10.57
CA HIS A 399 -12.48 -0.43 10.95
C HIS A 399 -12.66 -0.56 12.45
N HIS A 400 -13.62 0.18 12.98
CA HIS A 400 -13.96 0.22 14.40
C HIS A 400 -15.22 -0.63 14.69
N PRO A 401 -15.40 -1.21 15.89
CA PRO A 401 -16.60 -1.96 16.27
C PRO A 401 -17.92 -1.21 16.06
N SER A 402 -17.91 0.11 16.21
CA SER A 402 -19.09 0.97 16.00
C SER A 402 -19.44 1.17 14.53
N ALA A 403 -18.53 0.86 13.60
CA ALA A 403 -18.79 0.94 12.17
C ALA A 403 -19.85 -0.11 11.77
N PRO A 404 -20.97 0.26 11.13
CA PRO A 404 -22.08 -0.67 10.87
C PRO A 404 -21.68 -1.94 10.08
N ILE A 405 -20.73 -1.80 9.14
CA ILE A 405 -20.21 -2.91 8.32
C ILE A 405 -19.45 -3.90 9.21
N GLU A 406 -18.56 -3.41 10.07
CA GLU A 406 -17.75 -4.22 10.97
C GLU A 406 -18.58 -4.81 12.11
N ALA A 407 -19.50 -4.02 12.68
CA ALA A 407 -20.48 -4.49 13.65
C ALA A 407 -21.30 -5.66 13.09
N THR A 408 -21.79 -5.54 11.85
CA THR A 408 -22.56 -6.62 11.20
C THR A 408 -21.71 -7.83 10.89
N ARG A 409 -20.47 -7.63 10.44
CA ARG A 409 -19.50 -8.69 10.19
C ARG A 409 -19.22 -9.48 11.46
N LEU A 410 -18.94 -8.80 12.57
CA LEU A 410 -18.56 -9.42 13.84
C LEU A 410 -19.74 -9.95 14.64
N ARG A 411 -20.93 -9.33 14.64
CA ARG A 411 -22.13 -9.84 15.34
C ARG A 411 -22.52 -11.26 14.96
N ARG A 412 -22.18 -11.70 13.75
CA ARG A 412 -22.43 -13.07 13.28
C ARG A 412 -21.50 -14.12 13.93
N TYR A 413 -20.41 -13.69 14.55
CA TYR A 413 -19.32 -14.56 15.04
C TYR A 413 -18.93 -14.30 16.50
N ALA A 414 -19.03 -13.07 16.96
CA ALA A 414 -18.71 -12.61 18.31
C ALA A 414 -20.02 -12.21 19.03
N ALA A 415 -20.33 -12.90 20.12
CA ALA A 415 -21.55 -12.70 20.89
C ALA A 415 -21.46 -11.54 21.91
N THR A 416 -20.30 -10.88 22.04
CA THR A 416 -20.05 -9.94 23.14
C THR A 416 -19.27 -8.70 22.65
N PHE A 417 -19.99 -7.58 22.51
CA PHE A 417 -19.40 -6.25 22.42
C PHE A 417 -19.33 -5.68 23.84
N VAL A 418 -18.18 -5.14 24.24
CA VAL A 418 -17.99 -4.57 25.59
C VAL A 418 -17.70 -3.08 25.40
N THR A 419 -18.60 -2.23 25.91
CA THR A 419 -18.33 -0.80 26.06
C THR A 419 -17.41 -0.60 27.25
N ASP A 420 -16.27 0.05 27.04
CA ASP A 420 -15.39 0.44 28.15
C ASP A 420 -16.06 1.52 29.03
N SER A 421 -15.53 1.72 30.23
CA SER A 421 -15.98 2.72 31.22
C SER A 421 -15.91 4.17 30.70
N PHE A 422 -15.21 4.40 29.58
CA PHE A 422 -15.12 5.69 28.87
C PHE A 422 -16.11 5.83 27.70
N GLY A 423 -16.97 4.84 27.45
CA GLY A 423 -18.01 4.89 26.42
C GLY A 423 -17.56 4.47 25.01
N GLU A 424 -16.30 4.05 24.83
CA GLU A 424 -15.83 3.48 23.56
C GLU A 424 -16.27 2.01 23.42
N GLU A 425 -16.87 1.68 22.27
CA GLU A 425 -17.22 0.30 21.92
C GLU A 425 -15.97 -0.48 21.53
N ARG A 426 -15.56 -1.45 22.34
CA ARG A 426 -14.44 -2.34 22.06
C ARG A 426 -14.94 -3.76 21.80
N VAL A 427 -14.33 -4.43 20.83
CA VAL A 427 -14.54 -5.88 20.65
C VAL A 427 -13.50 -6.58 21.50
N LEU A 428 -13.92 -7.10 22.66
CA LEU A 428 -13.04 -7.84 23.59
C LEU A 428 -11.75 -7.07 23.96
N GLY A 429 -11.85 -5.73 24.11
CA GLY A 429 -10.73 -4.85 24.46
C GLY A 429 -9.95 -4.25 23.27
N LEU A 430 -10.26 -4.65 22.03
CA LEU A 430 -9.58 -4.17 20.83
C LEU A 430 -10.23 -2.91 20.25
N ALA A 431 -9.38 -1.95 19.85
CA ALA A 431 -9.80 -0.74 19.14
C ALA A 431 -10.11 -1.03 17.66
N ASN A 432 -9.27 -1.85 17.01
CA ASN A 432 -9.40 -2.15 15.58
C ASN A 432 -9.98 -3.55 15.33
N THR A 433 -10.94 -3.63 14.41
CA THR A 433 -11.60 -4.87 13.97
C THR A 433 -10.89 -5.54 12.80
N ARG A 434 -9.96 -4.81 12.15
CA ARG A 434 -9.09 -5.31 11.09
C ARG A 434 -7.67 -4.80 11.31
N ALA A 435 -6.68 -5.68 11.23
CA ALA A 435 -5.27 -5.37 11.42
C ALA A 435 -4.40 -6.51 10.85
N PHE A 436 -3.13 -6.24 10.57
CA PHE A 436 -2.11 -7.26 10.38
C PHE A 436 -1.51 -7.68 11.72
N GLY A 437 -1.09 -8.93 11.87
CA GLY A 437 -0.48 -9.41 13.12
C GLY A 437 -1.54 -9.77 14.16
N ASP A 438 -1.52 -9.17 15.36
CA ASP A 438 -2.56 -9.34 16.39
C ASP A 438 -3.03 -10.79 16.59
N ILE A 439 -2.06 -11.70 16.73
CA ILE A 439 -2.27 -13.15 16.57
C ILE A 439 -3.34 -13.67 17.53
N ALA A 440 -3.36 -13.16 18.77
CA ALA A 440 -4.34 -13.53 19.79
C ALA A 440 -5.77 -13.18 19.37
N SER A 441 -5.93 -12.11 18.58
CA SER A 441 -7.19 -11.53 18.16
C SER A 441 -7.70 -12.06 16.82
N LYS A 442 -6.87 -12.79 16.06
CA LYS A 442 -7.26 -13.37 14.77
C LYS A 442 -8.43 -14.36 14.92
N ARG A 443 -8.40 -15.20 15.95
CA ARG A 443 -9.45 -16.22 16.18
C ARG A 443 -10.82 -15.61 16.47
N ILE A 444 -10.87 -14.42 17.07
CA ILE A 444 -12.10 -13.71 17.46
C ILE A 444 -12.66 -12.80 16.35
N GLY A 445 -11.93 -12.62 15.24
CA GLY A 445 -12.45 -11.95 14.05
C GLY A 445 -11.68 -10.73 13.56
N VAL A 446 -10.52 -10.41 14.17
CA VAL A 446 -9.59 -9.46 13.54
C VAL A 446 -9.09 -10.05 12.23
N SER A 447 -9.38 -9.37 11.13
CA SER A 447 -9.04 -9.84 9.78
C SER A 447 -8.06 -8.88 9.11
N ALA A 448 -7.17 -9.39 8.27
CA ALA A 448 -6.38 -8.56 7.35
C ALA A 448 -7.03 -8.45 5.95
N GLU A 449 -8.31 -8.81 5.82
CA GLU A 449 -9.08 -8.58 4.60
C GLU A 449 -9.19 -7.07 4.34
N PRO A 450 -8.66 -6.54 3.23
CA PRO A 450 -8.69 -5.12 2.96
C PRO A 450 -10.07 -4.65 2.51
N GLN A 451 -10.46 -3.46 2.94
CA GLN A 451 -11.43 -2.65 2.23
C GLN A 451 -10.77 -2.10 0.97
N LEU A 452 -11.42 -2.26 -0.18
CA LEU A 452 -10.91 -1.79 -1.47
C LEU A 452 -11.77 -0.65 -2.04
N THR A 453 -11.13 0.46 -2.39
CA THR A 453 -11.79 1.62 -3.00
C THR A 453 -11.12 1.95 -4.34
N LEU A 454 -11.83 1.78 -5.45
CA LEU A 454 -11.36 2.14 -6.80
C LEU A 454 -11.93 3.50 -7.20
N THR A 455 -11.05 4.47 -7.48
CA THR A 455 -11.40 5.84 -7.85
C THR A 455 -10.77 6.21 -9.18
N GLN A 456 -11.59 6.70 -10.11
CA GLN A 456 -11.10 7.28 -11.36
C GLN A 456 -10.79 8.75 -11.12
N LEU A 457 -9.56 9.17 -11.41
CA LEU A 457 -9.12 10.56 -11.26
C LEU A 457 -9.15 11.23 -12.64
N ALA A 458 -10.11 12.14 -12.83
CA ALA A 458 -10.16 12.96 -14.03
C ALA A 458 -9.00 13.99 -14.04
N PRO A 459 -8.62 14.50 -15.23
CA PRO A 459 -7.53 15.47 -15.36
C PRO A 459 -7.69 16.67 -14.42
N ALA A 460 -6.72 16.83 -13.50
CA ALA A 460 -6.66 17.89 -12.50
C ALA A 460 -7.93 18.05 -11.63
N GLU A 461 -8.72 16.99 -11.45
CA GLU A 461 -9.89 16.96 -10.57
C GLU A 461 -9.52 17.04 -9.09
N HIS A 462 -8.39 16.42 -8.74
CA HIS A 462 -7.87 16.35 -7.38
C HIS A 462 -6.49 17.01 -7.31
N SER A 463 -6.25 17.75 -6.23
CA SER A 463 -5.02 18.53 -6.03
C SER A 463 -3.89 17.71 -5.42
N PHE A 464 -4.21 16.85 -4.46
CA PHE A 464 -3.27 15.97 -3.80
C PHE A 464 -4.00 14.81 -3.12
N LEU A 465 -3.21 13.80 -2.77
CA LEU A 465 -3.58 12.65 -1.94
C LEU A 465 -2.77 12.74 -0.64
N VAL A 466 -3.42 12.52 0.51
CA VAL A 466 -2.76 12.45 1.82
C VAL A 466 -3.04 11.11 2.46
N LEU A 467 -2.02 10.45 2.99
CA LEU A 467 -2.15 9.25 3.82
C LEU A 467 -1.64 9.60 5.22
N ILE A 468 -2.38 9.25 6.27
CA ILE A 468 -2.03 9.56 7.66
C ILE A 468 -2.33 8.41 8.62
N SER A 469 -1.59 8.36 9.73
CA SER A 469 -1.91 7.51 10.89
C SER A 469 -2.94 8.16 11.82
N ASP A 470 -3.49 7.34 12.73
CA ASP A 470 -4.44 7.71 13.78
C ASP A 470 -3.91 8.81 14.71
N GLY A 471 -2.60 8.92 14.92
CA GLY A 471 -2.01 10.06 15.64
C GLY A 471 -2.30 11.41 15.01
N VAL A 472 -2.64 11.45 13.71
CA VAL A 472 -3.15 12.64 13.01
C VAL A 472 -4.68 12.61 12.94
N SER A 473 -5.28 11.56 12.36
CA SER A 473 -6.73 11.51 12.09
C SER A 473 -7.60 11.37 13.34
N GLY A 474 -7.05 10.87 14.44
CA GLY A 474 -7.78 10.72 15.71
C GLY A 474 -8.15 12.05 16.38
N HIS A 475 -7.50 13.16 15.99
CA HIS A 475 -7.69 14.47 16.66
C HIS A 475 -7.89 15.63 15.69
N LEU A 476 -7.45 15.49 14.43
CA LEU A 476 -7.71 16.44 13.38
C LEU A 476 -8.82 15.94 12.48
N SER A 477 -9.78 16.81 12.16
CA SER A 477 -10.80 16.48 11.16
C SER A 477 -10.18 16.37 9.76
N ASP A 478 -10.80 15.57 8.89
CA ASP A 478 -10.36 15.41 7.49
C ASP A 478 -10.17 16.76 6.77
N GLN A 479 -11.05 17.73 7.05
CA GLN A 479 -10.97 19.05 6.45
C GLN A 479 -9.82 19.89 7.02
N GLU A 480 -9.53 19.83 8.32
CA GLU A 480 -8.35 20.48 8.91
C GLU A 480 -7.07 19.94 8.28
N VAL A 481 -6.98 18.62 8.09
CA VAL A 481 -5.83 17.96 7.44
C VAL A 481 -5.61 18.53 6.04
N VAL A 482 -6.66 18.54 5.20
CA VAL A 482 -6.59 19.05 3.83
C VAL A 482 -6.24 20.54 3.80
N ASP A 483 -6.81 21.35 4.70
CA ASP A 483 -6.55 22.78 4.75
C ASP A 483 -5.11 23.10 5.17
N VAL A 484 -4.52 22.35 6.09
CA VAL A 484 -3.08 22.47 6.43
C VAL A 484 -2.22 22.17 5.21
N VAL A 485 -2.51 21.09 4.47
CA VAL A 485 -1.74 20.74 3.26
C VAL A 485 -1.86 21.80 2.15
N LYS A 486 -3.02 22.46 2.02
CA LYS A 486 -3.24 23.53 1.03
C LYS A 486 -2.35 24.76 1.27
N GLU A 487 -1.93 25.03 2.52
CA GLU A 487 -1.09 26.19 2.87
C GLU A 487 0.37 26.03 2.46
N ALA A 488 0.84 24.79 2.39
CA ALA A 488 2.21 24.50 2.07
C ALA A 488 2.54 24.75 0.58
N LYS A 489 3.80 25.11 0.32
CA LYS A 489 4.33 25.29 -1.04
C LYS A 489 4.66 23.96 -1.72
N THR A 490 5.15 22.98 -0.96
CA THR A 490 5.57 21.66 -1.46
C THR A 490 4.93 20.54 -0.63
N PRO A 491 4.75 19.34 -1.21
CA PRO A 491 4.30 18.16 -0.48
C PRO A 491 5.17 17.82 0.74
N GLU A 492 6.49 17.99 0.65
CA GLU A 492 7.38 17.75 1.79
C GLU A 492 7.13 18.71 2.95
N MET A 493 6.96 20.00 2.67
CA MET A 493 6.59 20.98 3.70
C MET A 493 5.22 20.66 4.29
N ALA A 494 4.24 20.32 3.45
CA ALA A 494 2.90 19.95 3.90
C ALA A 494 2.94 18.78 4.89
N ALA A 495 3.68 17.72 4.58
CA ALA A 495 3.78 16.57 5.48
C ALA A 495 4.39 16.95 6.84
N LYS A 496 5.45 17.77 6.84
CA LYS A 496 6.11 18.26 8.07
C LYS A 496 5.20 19.17 8.89
N GLU A 497 4.53 20.12 8.24
CA GLU A 497 3.62 21.07 8.89
C GLU A 497 2.40 20.34 9.47
N LEU A 498 1.87 19.34 8.77
CA LEU A 498 0.74 18.53 9.23
C LEU A 498 1.09 17.70 10.47
N VAL A 499 2.20 16.95 10.45
CA VAL A 499 2.64 16.17 11.62
C VAL A 499 2.96 17.08 12.79
N LYS A 500 3.64 18.20 12.55
CA LYS A 500 3.92 19.19 13.58
C LYS A 500 2.64 19.72 14.20
N PHE A 501 1.67 20.12 13.38
CA PHE A 501 0.39 20.64 13.86
C PHE A 501 -0.38 19.61 14.69
N ALA A 502 -0.42 18.34 14.25
CA ALA A 502 -1.06 17.26 15.00
C ALA A 502 -0.43 17.05 16.39
N VAL A 503 0.91 17.02 16.46
CA VAL A 503 1.65 16.86 17.71
C VAL A 503 1.50 18.07 18.63
N ASP A 504 1.55 19.29 18.08
CA ASP A 504 1.42 20.53 18.85
C ASP A 504 0.01 20.66 19.46
N VAL A 505 -1.05 20.28 18.74
CA VAL A 505 -2.44 20.36 19.23
C VAL A 505 -2.71 19.33 20.33
N LYS A 506 -2.16 18.12 20.20
CA LYS A 506 -2.28 17.04 21.19
C LYS A 506 -1.07 16.96 22.12
N SER A 507 -0.47 18.11 22.46
CA SER A 507 0.79 18.23 23.22
C SER A 507 0.95 17.25 24.41
N GLU A 508 -0.14 16.89 25.07
CA GLU A 508 -0.22 15.85 26.11
C GLU A 508 -0.64 14.50 25.51
N ASP A 509 0.16 13.45 25.74
CA ASP A 509 -0.10 12.09 25.25
C ASP A 509 -0.29 11.99 23.72
N ALA A 510 0.50 12.79 22.97
CA ALA A 510 0.60 12.69 21.52
C ALA A 510 1.03 11.28 21.08
N ASP A 511 0.29 10.72 20.13
CA ASP A 511 0.60 9.41 19.55
C ASP A 511 1.76 9.49 18.54
N ASN A 512 2.19 8.34 18.02
CA ASN A 512 2.95 8.28 16.78
C ASN A 512 2.12 8.90 15.65
N ALA A 513 2.72 9.82 14.92
CA ALA A 513 2.05 10.60 13.90
C ALA A 513 2.85 10.54 12.60
N THR A 514 2.23 10.00 11.57
CA THR A 514 2.82 9.81 10.24
C THR A 514 1.94 10.43 9.19
N ALA A 515 2.53 11.17 8.26
CA ALA A 515 1.83 11.75 7.12
C ALA A 515 2.64 11.66 5.83
N LEU A 516 1.96 11.28 4.75
CA LEU A 516 2.48 11.29 3.39
C LEU A 516 1.60 12.19 2.54
N VAL A 517 2.22 13.06 1.76
CA VAL A 517 1.53 13.95 0.83
C VAL A 517 2.05 13.67 -0.58
N VAL A 518 1.13 13.35 -1.49
CA VAL A 518 1.42 13.03 -2.88
C VAL A 518 0.79 14.08 -3.78
N ARG A 519 1.60 14.71 -4.61
CA ARG A 519 1.15 15.72 -5.58
C ARG A 519 0.34 15.10 -6.70
N LEU A 520 -0.85 15.62 -6.98
CA LEU A 520 -1.66 15.24 -8.14
C LEU A 520 -1.74 16.39 -9.16
N GLY A 521 -2.37 16.15 -10.31
CA GLY A 521 -2.46 17.11 -11.42
C GLY A 521 -3.11 18.45 -11.06
N GLY A 522 -3.93 18.52 -10.01
CA GLY A 522 -4.57 19.75 -9.55
C GLY A 522 -3.77 20.58 -8.53
N TRP A 523 -2.52 20.23 -8.22
CA TRP A 523 -1.74 20.85 -7.11
C TRP A 523 -1.63 22.37 -7.23
N GLU A 524 -1.36 22.90 -8.42
CA GLU A 524 -1.23 24.34 -8.63
C GLU A 524 -2.54 25.10 -8.39
N ARG A 525 -3.68 24.40 -8.48
CA ARG A 525 -5.03 24.94 -8.28
C ARG A 525 -5.59 24.67 -6.89
N ARG A 526 -4.79 24.13 -5.97
CA ARG A 526 -5.24 23.75 -4.61
C ARG A 526 -5.82 24.91 -3.81
N SER A 527 -5.45 26.15 -4.14
CA SER A 527 -5.96 27.36 -3.47
C SER A 527 -7.22 27.94 -4.12
N GLU A 528 -7.66 27.44 -5.28
CA GLU A 528 -8.80 28.00 -6.04
C GLU A 528 -10.17 27.56 -5.47
N GLY A 529 -10.26 26.34 -4.93
CA GLY A 529 -11.52 25.75 -4.45
C GLY A 529 -11.86 26.07 -2.99
N GLY A 530 -13.14 26.45 -2.78
CA GLY A 530 -13.85 26.56 -1.49
C GLY A 530 -13.07 27.21 -0.36
N GLY A 531 -13.08 28.55 -0.32
CA GLY A 531 -12.41 29.34 0.74
C GLY A 531 -10.89 29.14 0.85
N GLY A 532 -10.26 28.32 0.01
CA GLY A 532 -8.86 27.94 0.19
C GLY A 532 -8.64 27.22 1.52
N SER A 533 -7.53 27.48 2.21
CA SER A 533 -7.26 26.93 3.56
C SER A 533 -7.97 27.70 4.69
N ILE A 534 -8.77 28.72 4.34
CA ILE A 534 -9.38 29.65 5.29
C ILE A 534 -10.52 28.96 6.05
N GLY A 535 -11.14 27.91 5.47
CA GLY A 535 -12.32 27.24 6.03
C GLY A 535 -12.15 26.80 7.49
N THR A 536 -10.99 26.23 7.83
CA THR A 536 -10.67 25.80 9.20
C THR A 536 -9.64 26.69 9.90
N LYS A 537 -9.21 27.80 9.29
CA LYS A 537 -8.06 28.58 9.77
C LYS A 537 -8.26 29.13 11.18
N GLU A 538 -9.41 29.74 11.46
CA GLU A 538 -9.71 30.29 12.78
C GLU A 538 -9.74 29.20 13.86
N GLN A 539 -10.39 28.07 13.56
CA GLN A 539 -10.42 26.91 14.44
C GLN A 539 -9.02 26.36 14.71
N ARG A 540 -8.19 26.19 13.68
CA ARG A 540 -6.81 25.71 13.83
C ARG A 540 -5.96 26.65 14.68
N VAL A 541 -6.08 27.96 14.48
CA VAL A 541 -5.36 28.97 15.29
C VAL A 541 -5.83 28.92 16.74
N TRP A 542 -7.14 28.81 16.97
CA TRP A 542 -7.68 28.70 18.32
C TRP A 542 -7.17 27.44 19.03
N ARG A 543 -7.22 26.27 18.36
CA ARG A 543 -6.72 24.99 18.92
C ARG A 543 -5.23 25.04 19.23
N LEU A 544 -4.43 25.68 18.37
CA LEU A 544 -3.01 25.83 18.61
C LEU A 544 -2.73 26.75 19.81
N ASN A 545 -3.44 27.86 19.92
CA ASN A 545 -3.31 28.77 21.06
C ASN A 545 -3.76 28.12 22.37
N ASP A 546 -4.85 27.35 22.34
CA ASP A 546 -5.35 26.58 23.48
C ASP A 546 -4.35 25.52 23.93
N ALA A 547 -3.74 24.79 22.98
CA ALA A 547 -2.69 23.81 23.29
C ALA A 547 -1.41 24.46 23.85
N MET A 548 -1.09 25.69 23.45
CA MET A 548 0.06 26.44 23.94
C MET A 548 -0.21 27.18 25.27
N ASP A 549 -1.44 27.19 25.78
CA ASP A 549 -1.76 27.88 27.05
C ASP A 549 -1.16 27.10 28.24
N PRO A 550 -0.18 27.68 28.98
CA PRO A 550 0.45 27.03 30.13
C PRO A 550 -0.52 26.78 31.30
N ARG A 551 -1.75 27.30 31.25
CA ARG A 551 -2.79 27.07 32.26
C ARG A 551 -3.51 25.74 32.10
N ARG A 552 -3.39 25.07 30.96
CA ARG A 552 -4.07 23.80 30.66
C ARG A 552 -3.67 22.66 31.61
N GLY A 553 -2.37 22.52 31.91
CA GLY A 553 -1.86 21.48 32.82
C GLY A 553 -2.08 21.75 34.32
N ARG A 554 -2.95 22.68 34.71
CA ARG A 554 -3.26 23.04 36.11
C ARG A 554 -4.69 22.72 36.55
N GLN A 555 -5.56 22.22 35.66
CA GLN A 555 -6.96 21.89 35.99
C GLN A 555 -7.17 20.42 36.28
#